data_AF-A0A8J5UWG2-F1
#
_entry.id   AF-A0A8J5UWG2-F1
#
_cell.length_a   1.000
_cell.length_b   1.000
_cell.length_c   1.000
_cell.angle_alpha   90.00
_cell.angle_beta   90.00
_cell.angle_gamma   90.00
#
_symmetry.space_group_name_H-M   'P 1'
#
loop_
_entity.id
_entity.type
_entity.pdbx_description
1 polymer ?
#
loop_
_entity_poly.entity_id
_entity_poly.type
_entity_poly.pdbx_seq_one_letter_code
_entity_poly.pdbx_strand_id
1 'polypeptide(L)'
;MGEKTEYRDGPLERAFMGLFARKMEKFAGGKAAERKKEGGGGGDRAVWEWDYESFVDVSRRVMVGRTRAQQQEAVREVLLSMLPPGAPEQFKKLFPPTRWACEFNAALTVPFFHWLVGPSEVIEVEVNGVKQKSGVLIKKCRYLENSGCVGMCVNMCKIPTQNFFTNEFGLPLTMNPNFEDMSCEMIYGQVPPPLEEDPAAKQPCYPSLCECTEIRQHLPVDESDRSSILARSVMLLSMFLFQAPCQRPRRRSVPSFGLKRRARC
;
A
#
# COMPACT_ATOMS: atom_id res chain seq x y z
N MET A 1 21.68 -16.85 10.30
CA MET A 1 20.83 -16.88 9.10
C MET A 1 21.68 -17.41 7.95
N GLY A 2 21.10 -18.27 7.12
CA GLY A 2 21.81 -18.92 6.02
C GLY A 2 22.26 -17.93 4.94
N GLU A 3 23.15 -18.39 4.06
CA GLU A 3 23.64 -17.61 2.92
C GLU A 3 22.47 -17.07 2.07
N LYS A 4 22.61 -15.83 1.58
CA LYS A 4 21.67 -15.24 0.62
C LYS A 4 21.66 -16.11 -0.63
N THR A 5 20.48 -16.37 -1.15
CA THR A 5 20.35 -17.15 -2.39
C THR A 5 20.99 -16.40 -3.56
N GLU A 6 21.95 -17.02 -4.25
CA GLU A 6 22.50 -16.44 -5.47
C GLU A 6 21.60 -16.72 -6.68
N TYR A 7 21.21 -15.66 -7.37
CA TYR A 7 20.41 -15.71 -8.60
C TYR A 7 21.26 -15.33 -9.80
N ARG A 8 21.11 -16.06 -10.92
CA ARG A 8 21.77 -15.76 -12.19
C ARG A 8 20.76 -15.22 -13.19
N ASP A 9 20.60 -13.91 -13.22
CA ASP A 9 19.66 -13.23 -14.15
C ASP A 9 20.23 -13.18 -15.57
N GLY A 10 19.42 -13.63 -16.52
CA GLY A 10 19.71 -13.50 -17.94
C GLY A 10 19.45 -12.09 -18.48
N PRO A 11 19.71 -11.86 -19.78
CA PRO A 11 19.55 -10.54 -20.40
C PRO A 11 18.10 -10.04 -20.40
N LEU A 12 17.11 -10.93 -20.54
CA LEU A 12 15.70 -10.56 -20.55
C LEU A 12 15.23 -10.12 -19.17
N GLU A 13 15.60 -10.86 -18.13
CA GLU A 13 15.31 -10.53 -16.74
C GLU A 13 15.91 -9.17 -16.37
N ARG A 14 17.17 -8.92 -16.76
CA ARG A 14 17.83 -7.62 -16.58
C ARG A 14 17.11 -6.49 -17.32
N ALA A 15 16.62 -6.76 -18.53
CA ALA A 15 15.85 -5.77 -19.28
C ALA A 15 14.53 -5.39 -18.59
N PHE A 16 13.78 -6.37 -18.08
CA PHE A 16 12.58 -6.11 -17.29
C PHE A 16 12.89 -5.37 -16.00
N MET A 17 13.92 -5.79 -15.26
CA MET A 17 14.39 -5.09 -14.06
C MET A 17 14.70 -3.62 -14.34
N GLY A 18 15.49 -3.34 -15.38
CA GLY A 18 15.85 -1.97 -15.75
C GLY A 18 14.64 -1.13 -16.17
N LEU A 19 13.66 -1.71 -16.86
CA LEU A 19 12.42 -1.01 -17.22
C LEU A 19 11.60 -0.61 -15.98
N PHE A 20 11.38 -1.55 -15.06
CA PHE A 20 10.67 -1.30 -13.80
C PHE A 20 11.42 -0.27 -12.95
N ALA A 21 12.72 -0.46 -12.77
CA ALA A 21 13.55 0.42 -11.97
C ALA A 21 13.52 1.86 -12.50
N ARG A 22 13.65 2.06 -13.82
CA ARG A 22 13.57 3.40 -14.44
C ARG A 22 12.21 4.09 -14.22
N LYS A 23 11.13 3.32 -14.15
CA LYS A 23 9.80 3.86 -13.82
C LYS A 23 9.69 4.24 -12.34
N MET A 24 10.19 3.38 -11.46
CA MET A 24 10.27 3.64 -10.03
C MET A 24 11.17 4.85 -9.70
N GLU A 25 12.24 5.08 -10.47
CA GLU A 25 13.14 6.22 -10.26
C GLU A 25 12.47 7.58 -10.39
N LYS A 26 11.43 7.69 -11.23
CA LYS A 26 10.62 8.91 -11.32
C LYS A 26 9.98 9.29 -9.98
N PHE A 27 9.69 8.29 -9.16
CA PHE A 27 9.16 8.45 -7.81
C PHE A 27 10.28 8.51 -6.76
N ALA A 28 11.46 7.96 -7.01
CA ALA A 28 12.60 8.08 -6.10
C ALA A 28 13.20 9.52 -6.06
N GLY A 29 12.76 10.42 -6.95
CA GLY A 29 13.20 11.81 -7.04
C GLY A 29 12.64 12.71 -5.94
N GLY A 30 13.45 12.96 -4.91
CA GLY A 30 13.33 14.08 -3.95
C GLY A 30 14.72 14.68 -3.69
N LYS A 31 14.91 15.50 -2.64
CA LYS A 31 16.20 16.14 -2.29
C LYS A 31 17.43 15.18 -2.24
N ALA A 32 17.20 13.86 -2.11
CA ALA A 32 18.22 12.81 -2.21
C ALA A 32 18.74 12.54 -3.64
N ALA A 33 17.91 12.75 -4.67
CA ALA A 33 18.31 12.68 -6.08
C ALA A 33 19.15 13.90 -6.50
N GLU A 34 18.92 15.06 -5.88
CA GLU A 34 19.74 16.27 -6.08
C GLU A 34 21.15 16.10 -5.52
N ARG A 35 21.31 15.54 -4.30
CA ARG A 35 22.64 15.25 -3.73
C ARG A 35 23.47 14.24 -4.53
N LYS A 36 22.84 13.32 -5.28
CA LYS A 36 23.55 12.32 -6.09
C LYS A 36 24.02 12.86 -7.45
N LYS A 37 23.45 13.98 -7.92
CA LYS A 37 23.92 14.68 -9.14
C LYS A 37 25.29 15.33 -8.94
N GLU A 38 25.64 15.74 -7.73
CA GLU A 38 26.94 16.36 -7.42
C GLU A 38 28.07 15.33 -7.20
N GLY A 39 27.73 14.05 -6.99
CA GLY A 39 28.69 12.96 -6.73
C GLY A 39 28.81 11.92 -7.86
N GLY A 40 28.54 12.30 -9.11
CA GLY A 40 28.82 11.46 -10.29
C GLY A 40 28.00 10.16 -10.42
N GLY A 41 26.82 10.07 -9.78
CA GLY A 41 26.00 8.84 -9.76
C GLY A 41 24.59 9.00 -10.35
N GLY A 42 24.34 10.06 -11.10
CA GLY A 42 23.03 10.41 -11.66
C GLY A 42 23.01 10.49 -13.19
N GLY A 43 23.83 9.69 -13.86
CA GLY A 43 23.81 9.50 -15.32
C GLY A 43 22.96 8.28 -15.69
N ASP A 44 22.28 8.39 -16.83
CA ASP A 44 21.41 7.41 -17.50
C ASP A 44 22.01 5.98 -17.47
N ARG A 45 21.78 5.23 -16.38
CA ARG A 45 22.22 3.83 -16.28
C ARG A 45 21.53 3.07 -17.39
N ALA A 46 22.32 2.45 -18.25
CA ALA A 46 21.76 1.71 -19.35
C ALA A 46 20.94 0.53 -18.80
N VAL A 47 19.82 0.17 -19.47
CA VAL A 47 18.85 -0.82 -18.96
C VAL A 47 19.50 -2.16 -18.57
N TRP A 48 20.62 -2.52 -19.18
CA TRP A 48 21.41 -3.73 -18.93
C TRP A 48 22.39 -3.65 -17.75
N GLU A 49 22.65 -2.47 -17.20
CA GLU A 49 23.47 -2.25 -16.00
C GLU A 49 22.68 -2.42 -14.70
N TRP A 50 21.37 -2.66 -14.81
CA TRP A 50 20.49 -2.91 -13.68
C TRP A 50 20.61 -4.35 -13.20
N ASP A 51 20.91 -4.50 -11.92
CA ASP A 51 20.81 -5.74 -11.18
C ASP A 51 19.68 -5.66 -10.13
N TYR A 52 19.42 -6.81 -9.51
CA TYR A 52 18.33 -6.92 -8.54
C TYR A 52 18.57 -6.07 -7.29
N GLU A 53 19.82 -5.90 -6.87
CA GLU A 53 20.15 -5.03 -5.73
C GLU A 53 19.85 -3.57 -6.04
N SER A 54 20.22 -3.09 -7.23
CA SER A 54 19.88 -1.74 -7.70
C SER A 54 18.36 -1.54 -7.78
N PHE A 55 17.60 -2.56 -8.17
CA PHE A 55 16.13 -2.51 -8.15
C PHE A 55 15.59 -2.33 -6.72
N VAL A 56 16.09 -3.12 -5.76
CA VAL A 56 15.70 -3.01 -4.34
C VAL A 56 16.11 -1.64 -3.76
N ASP A 57 17.26 -1.09 -4.16
CA ASP A 57 17.71 0.24 -3.76
C ASP A 57 16.80 1.36 -4.27
N VAL A 58 16.28 1.25 -5.50
CA VAL A 58 15.28 2.21 -5.99
C VAL A 58 14.03 2.14 -5.12
N SER A 59 13.55 0.93 -4.81
CA SER A 59 12.39 0.74 -3.93
C SER A 59 12.60 1.34 -2.54
N ARG A 60 13.79 1.19 -1.95
CA ARG A 60 14.16 1.89 -0.70
C ARG A 60 14.03 3.41 -0.84
N ARG A 61 14.59 3.98 -1.92
CA ARG A 61 14.52 5.43 -2.17
C ARG A 61 13.08 5.92 -2.36
N VAL A 62 12.20 5.13 -2.97
CA VAL A 62 10.78 5.47 -3.09
C VAL A 62 10.11 5.59 -1.71
N MET A 63 10.55 4.82 -0.70
CA MET A 63 9.97 4.92 0.64
C MET A 63 10.37 6.16 1.43
N VAL A 64 11.53 6.74 1.15
CA VAL A 64 12.07 7.87 1.93
C VAL A 64 11.16 9.09 1.81
N GLY A 65 10.76 9.64 2.96
CA GLY A 65 9.92 10.84 3.04
C GLY A 65 8.45 10.63 2.62
N ARG A 66 7.99 9.38 2.49
CA ARG A 66 6.60 9.04 2.13
C ARG A 66 5.86 8.32 3.25
N THR A 67 4.58 8.63 3.40
CA THR A 67 3.65 7.83 4.21
C THR A 67 3.37 6.48 3.55
N ARG A 68 2.83 5.52 4.30
CA ARG A 68 2.44 4.20 3.76
C ARG A 68 1.52 4.32 2.53
N ALA A 69 0.52 5.19 2.61
CA ALA A 69 -0.41 5.42 1.49
C ALA A 69 0.30 5.99 0.25
N GLN A 70 1.22 6.95 0.43
CA GLN A 70 1.99 7.52 -0.66
C GLN A 70 2.95 6.52 -1.31
N GLN A 71 3.54 5.61 -0.51
CA GLN A 71 4.38 4.52 -1.02
C GLN A 71 3.55 3.57 -1.89
N GLN A 72 2.38 3.18 -1.40
CA GLN A 72 1.49 2.25 -2.10
C GLN A 72 0.97 2.83 -3.42
N GLU A 73 0.59 4.12 -3.42
CA GLU A 73 0.12 4.79 -4.64
C GLU A 73 1.25 4.93 -5.67
N ALA A 74 2.47 5.29 -5.26
CA ALA A 74 3.61 5.39 -6.18
C ALA A 74 3.87 4.06 -6.91
N VAL A 75 3.79 2.93 -6.20
CA VAL A 75 3.95 1.61 -6.84
C VAL A 75 2.75 1.28 -7.72
N ARG A 76 1.52 1.60 -7.29
CA ARG A 76 0.32 1.42 -8.11
C ARG A 76 0.43 2.16 -9.44
N GLU A 77 0.89 3.41 -9.43
CA GLU A 77 1.12 4.20 -10.65
C GLU A 77 2.19 3.57 -11.55
N VAL A 78 3.26 3.03 -10.96
CA VAL A 78 4.28 2.28 -11.72
C VAL A 78 3.66 1.07 -12.40
N LEU A 79 2.90 0.24 -11.68
CA LEU A 79 2.22 -0.94 -12.24
C LEU A 79 1.25 -0.55 -13.37
N LEU A 80 0.43 0.48 -13.17
CA LEU A 80 -0.49 0.99 -14.18
C LEU A 80 0.23 1.48 -15.43
N SER A 81 1.36 2.17 -15.28
CA SER A 81 2.12 2.67 -16.41
C SER A 81 2.65 1.55 -17.32
N MET A 82 2.72 0.31 -16.83
CA MET A 82 3.17 -0.85 -17.61
C MET A 82 2.09 -1.45 -18.49
N LEU A 83 0.82 -1.12 -18.21
CA LEU A 83 -0.29 -1.53 -19.04
C LEU A 83 -0.44 -0.59 -20.24
N PRO A 84 -0.91 -1.10 -21.40
CA PRO A 84 -1.36 -0.25 -22.49
C PRO A 84 -2.54 0.65 -22.05
N PRO A 85 -2.71 1.86 -22.65
CA PRO A 85 -3.84 2.73 -22.35
C PRO A 85 -5.20 2.03 -22.56
N GLY A 86 -6.12 2.17 -21.59
CA GLY A 86 -7.47 1.56 -21.62
C GLY A 86 -7.53 0.07 -21.30
N ALA A 87 -6.40 -0.58 -21.04
CA ALA A 87 -6.35 -1.99 -20.68
C ALA A 87 -7.02 -2.32 -19.33
N PRO A 88 -6.92 -1.53 -18.24
CA PRO A 88 -7.59 -1.85 -16.97
C PRO A 88 -9.10 -2.03 -17.09
N GLU A 89 -9.79 -1.11 -17.79
CA GLU A 89 -11.23 -1.17 -18.01
C GLU A 89 -11.63 -2.34 -18.90
N GLN A 90 -10.74 -2.73 -19.83
CA GLN A 90 -10.92 -3.90 -20.68
C GLN A 90 -10.72 -5.20 -19.89
N PHE A 91 -9.71 -5.29 -19.03
CA PHE A 91 -9.42 -6.49 -18.24
C PHE A 91 -10.56 -6.87 -17.31
N LYS A 92 -11.13 -5.90 -16.59
CA LYS A 92 -12.32 -6.14 -15.73
C LYS A 92 -13.51 -6.72 -16.47
N LYS A 93 -13.68 -6.34 -17.75
CA LYS A 93 -14.78 -6.83 -18.60
C LYS A 93 -14.46 -8.20 -19.22
N LEU A 94 -13.20 -8.44 -19.57
CA LEU A 94 -12.75 -9.64 -20.28
C LEU A 94 -12.44 -10.81 -19.34
N PHE A 95 -12.08 -10.55 -18.08
CA PHE A 95 -11.67 -11.57 -17.13
C PHE A 95 -12.48 -11.47 -15.83
N PRO A 96 -13.76 -11.92 -15.83
CA PRO A 96 -14.48 -12.10 -14.58
C PRO A 96 -13.71 -13.07 -13.66
N PRO A 97 -13.77 -12.90 -12.32
CA PRO A 97 -13.03 -13.71 -11.35
C PRO A 97 -13.61 -15.11 -11.24
N THR A 98 -13.46 -15.89 -12.31
CA THR A 98 -13.84 -17.28 -12.42
C THR A 98 -12.70 -18.15 -11.91
N ARG A 99 -13.02 -19.37 -11.46
CA ARG A 99 -12.00 -20.37 -11.11
C ARG A 99 -10.93 -20.52 -12.19
N TRP A 100 -11.35 -20.58 -13.47
CA TRP A 100 -10.42 -20.69 -14.58
C TRP A 100 -9.47 -19.49 -14.66
N ALA A 101 -9.96 -18.26 -14.49
CA ALA A 101 -9.12 -17.07 -14.49
C ALA A 101 -8.12 -17.10 -13.33
N CYS A 102 -8.55 -17.53 -12.14
CA CYS A 102 -7.68 -17.67 -10.97
C CYS A 102 -6.58 -18.73 -11.19
N GLU A 103 -6.94 -19.92 -11.67
CA GLU A 103 -5.99 -21.01 -11.97
C GLU A 103 -5.03 -20.63 -13.11
N PHE A 104 -5.52 -19.95 -14.15
CA PHE A 104 -4.69 -19.46 -15.25
C PHE A 104 -3.66 -18.43 -14.78
N ASN A 105 -4.07 -17.45 -13.97
CA ASN A 105 -3.15 -16.45 -13.44
C ASN A 105 -2.11 -17.08 -12.49
N ALA A 106 -2.50 -18.04 -11.65
CA ALA A 106 -1.56 -18.78 -10.81
C ALA A 106 -0.52 -19.53 -11.65
N ALA A 107 -0.97 -20.25 -12.69
CA ALA A 107 -0.09 -20.98 -13.60
C ALA A 107 0.84 -20.07 -14.41
N LEU A 108 0.38 -18.88 -14.80
CA LEU A 108 1.19 -17.89 -15.52
C LEU A 108 2.22 -17.20 -14.61
N THR A 109 1.86 -16.96 -13.35
CA THR A 109 2.71 -16.26 -12.38
C THR A 109 4.02 -17.00 -12.11
N VAL A 110 3.99 -18.33 -12.02
CA VAL A 110 5.18 -19.15 -11.74
C VAL A 110 6.32 -18.91 -12.76
N PRO A 111 6.15 -19.13 -14.07
CA PRO A 111 7.20 -18.88 -15.04
C PRO A 111 7.46 -17.39 -15.28
N PHE A 112 6.44 -16.53 -15.24
CA PHE A 112 6.58 -15.12 -15.61
C PHE A 112 7.28 -14.28 -14.53
N PHE A 113 7.02 -14.55 -13.26
CA PHE A 113 7.57 -13.78 -12.13
C PHE A 113 8.70 -14.50 -11.40
N HIS A 114 9.14 -15.68 -11.85
CA HIS A 114 10.27 -16.41 -11.24
C HIS A 114 11.51 -15.53 -11.02
N TRP A 115 11.86 -14.68 -11.98
CA TRP A 115 13.00 -13.77 -11.87
C TRP A 115 12.82 -12.72 -10.76
N LEU A 116 11.57 -12.29 -10.52
CA LEU A 116 11.23 -11.22 -9.60
C LEU A 116 11.12 -11.73 -8.16
N VAL A 117 10.41 -12.84 -7.97
CA VAL A 117 10.06 -13.35 -6.64
C VAL A 117 10.83 -14.60 -6.24
N GLY A 118 11.50 -15.28 -7.17
CA GLY A 118 12.23 -16.52 -6.92
C GLY A 118 11.44 -17.80 -7.21
N PRO A 119 11.96 -18.97 -6.79
CA PRO A 119 11.34 -20.27 -7.05
C PRO A 119 9.93 -20.34 -6.48
N SER A 120 8.98 -20.72 -7.33
CA SER A 120 7.57 -20.82 -6.98
C SER A 120 6.89 -22.03 -7.62
N GLU A 121 5.77 -22.45 -7.05
CA GLU A 121 4.95 -23.54 -7.57
C GLU A 121 3.46 -23.27 -7.35
N VAL A 122 2.62 -23.82 -8.22
CA VAL A 122 1.17 -23.75 -8.06
C VAL A 122 0.74 -24.76 -7.00
N ILE A 123 -0.06 -24.31 -6.04
CA ILE A 123 -0.63 -25.13 -4.96
C ILE A 123 -2.17 -25.12 -5.02
N GLU A 124 -2.76 -26.15 -4.43
CA GLU A 124 -4.21 -26.21 -4.23
C GLU A 124 -4.58 -25.41 -2.98
N VAL A 125 -5.60 -24.56 -3.11
CA VAL A 125 -6.12 -23.69 -2.04
C VAL A 125 -7.65 -23.78 -2.04
N GLU A 126 -8.24 -23.49 -0.89
CA GLU A 126 -9.70 -23.40 -0.76
C GLU A 126 -10.13 -21.93 -0.74
N VAL A 127 -10.93 -21.54 -1.73
CA VAL A 127 -11.49 -20.19 -1.85
C VAL A 127 -13.00 -20.30 -1.87
N ASN A 128 -13.67 -19.68 -0.89
CA ASN A 128 -15.13 -19.71 -0.74
C ASN A 128 -15.72 -21.14 -0.73
N GLY A 129 -15.04 -22.08 -0.07
CA GLY A 129 -15.48 -23.49 0.01
C GLY A 129 -15.17 -24.33 -1.23
N VAL A 130 -14.48 -23.77 -2.23
CA VAL A 130 -14.12 -24.47 -3.46
C VAL A 130 -12.61 -24.68 -3.53
N LYS A 131 -12.20 -25.94 -3.67
CA LYS A 131 -10.81 -26.31 -3.94
C LYS A 131 -10.44 -26.03 -5.39
N GLN A 132 -9.35 -25.28 -5.59
CA GLN A 132 -8.86 -24.89 -6.89
C GLN A 132 -7.34 -24.68 -6.88
N LYS A 133 -6.68 -24.81 -8.03
CA LYS A 133 -5.23 -24.62 -8.19
C LYS A 133 -4.89 -23.16 -8.44
N SER A 134 -5.37 -22.28 -7.57
CA SER A 134 -5.22 -20.83 -7.70
C SER A 134 -4.24 -20.21 -6.68
N GLY A 135 -3.55 -21.04 -5.89
CA GLY A 135 -2.48 -20.60 -5.02
C GLY A 135 -1.12 -20.71 -5.71
N VAL A 136 -0.23 -19.78 -5.41
CA VAL A 136 1.19 -19.84 -5.78
C VAL A 136 2.00 -19.73 -4.51
N LEU A 137 2.81 -20.74 -4.23
CA LEU A 137 3.77 -20.74 -3.14
C LEU A 137 5.14 -20.32 -3.67
N ILE A 138 5.61 -19.16 -3.23
CA ILE A 138 6.99 -18.73 -3.42
C ILE A 138 7.80 -19.32 -2.27
N LYS A 139 8.71 -20.23 -2.57
CA LYS A 139 9.46 -21.00 -1.55
C LYS A 139 10.39 -20.12 -0.72
N LYS A 140 11.00 -19.14 -1.38
CA LYS A 140 11.83 -18.11 -0.75
C LYS A 140 11.77 -16.85 -1.60
N CYS A 141 11.08 -15.84 -1.09
CA CYS A 141 10.82 -14.59 -1.77
C CYS A 141 12.11 -13.77 -1.89
N ARG A 142 12.62 -13.69 -3.12
CA ARG A 142 13.82 -12.91 -3.45
C ARG A 142 13.71 -11.46 -3.01
N TYR A 143 12.55 -10.83 -3.19
CA TYR A 143 12.36 -9.42 -2.80
C TYR A 143 12.42 -9.24 -1.29
N LEU A 144 11.80 -10.15 -0.53
CA LEU A 144 11.80 -10.12 0.93
C LEU A 144 13.20 -10.42 1.48
N GLU A 145 13.90 -11.43 0.93
CA GLU A 145 15.26 -11.79 1.29
C GLU A 145 16.25 -10.64 1.05
N ASN A 146 16.19 -9.99 -0.12
CA ASN A 146 17.09 -8.89 -0.47
C ASN A 146 16.75 -7.57 0.23
N SER A 147 15.46 -7.29 0.48
CA SER A 147 15.05 -6.07 1.17
C SER A 147 15.24 -6.14 2.68
N GLY A 148 15.09 -7.33 3.28
CA GLY A 148 15.22 -7.54 4.73
C GLY A 148 14.21 -6.75 5.57
N CYS A 149 13.18 -6.17 4.96
CA CYS A 149 12.32 -5.17 5.59
C CYS A 149 10.83 -5.49 5.39
N VAL A 150 10.14 -5.73 6.50
CA VAL A 150 8.69 -5.94 6.54
C VAL A 150 7.94 -4.76 5.90
N GLY A 151 8.37 -3.54 6.19
CA GLY A 151 7.79 -2.33 5.61
C GLY A 151 7.91 -2.26 4.09
N MET A 152 9.03 -2.73 3.51
CA MET A 152 9.21 -2.84 2.07
C MET A 152 8.30 -3.93 1.49
N CYS A 153 8.28 -5.11 2.09
CA CYS A 153 7.40 -6.20 1.65
C CYS A 153 5.93 -5.76 1.62
N VAL A 154 5.44 -5.16 2.70
CA VAL A 154 4.03 -4.75 2.83
C VAL A 154 3.70 -3.60 1.88
N ASN A 155 4.46 -2.50 1.92
CA ASN A 155 4.07 -1.26 1.24
C ASN A 155 4.53 -1.16 -0.21
N MET A 156 5.56 -1.92 -0.60
CA MET A 156 6.11 -1.87 -1.96
C MET A 156 5.74 -3.08 -2.83
N CYS A 157 5.41 -4.22 -2.21
CA CYS A 157 5.06 -5.43 -2.94
C CYS A 157 3.61 -5.84 -2.68
N LYS A 158 3.29 -6.25 -1.45
CA LYS A 158 2.00 -6.86 -1.10
C LYS A 158 0.81 -5.95 -1.40
N ILE A 159 0.68 -4.83 -0.69
CA ILE A 159 -0.53 -4.00 -0.77
C ILE A 159 -0.73 -3.43 -2.18
N PRO A 160 0.30 -2.88 -2.86
CA PRO A 160 0.14 -2.42 -4.24
C PRO A 160 -0.28 -3.52 -5.21
N THR A 161 0.29 -4.73 -5.09
CA THR A 161 -0.03 -5.85 -5.98
C THR A 161 -1.45 -6.36 -5.73
N GLN A 162 -1.86 -6.53 -4.47
CA GLN A 162 -3.24 -6.90 -4.13
C GLN A 162 -4.24 -5.87 -4.67
N ASN A 163 -3.96 -4.59 -4.51
CA ASN A 163 -4.81 -3.51 -5.02
C ASN A 163 -4.85 -3.50 -6.55
N PHE A 164 -3.71 -3.71 -7.22
CA PHE A 164 -3.65 -3.76 -8.68
C PHE A 164 -4.51 -4.90 -9.23
N PHE A 165 -4.32 -6.13 -8.73
CA PHE A 165 -5.11 -7.27 -9.21
C PHE A 165 -6.59 -7.13 -8.85
N THR A 166 -6.91 -6.77 -7.59
CA THR A 166 -8.29 -6.70 -7.13
C THR A 166 -9.05 -5.53 -7.75
N ASN A 167 -8.45 -4.33 -7.72
CA ASN A 167 -9.15 -3.09 -8.10
C ASN A 167 -8.94 -2.69 -9.55
N GLU A 168 -7.85 -3.07 -10.23
CA GLU A 168 -7.59 -2.72 -11.62
C GLU A 168 -7.83 -3.88 -12.57
N PHE A 169 -7.39 -5.08 -12.19
CA PHE A 169 -7.56 -6.28 -13.01
C PHE A 169 -8.91 -6.98 -12.80
N GLY A 170 -9.59 -6.70 -11.68
CA GLY A 170 -10.87 -7.32 -11.33
C GLY A 170 -10.75 -8.77 -10.84
N LEU A 171 -9.54 -9.19 -10.47
CA LEU A 171 -9.24 -10.53 -9.99
C LEU A 171 -8.73 -10.43 -8.55
N PRO A 172 -9.52 -10.80 -7.53
CA PRO A 172 -9.09 -10.75 -6.15
C PRO A 172 -7.78 -11.51 -5.95
N LEU A 173 -6.86 -10.92 -5.20
CA LEU A 173 -5.58 -11.53 -4.85
C LEU A 173 -5.25 -11.22 -3.39
N THR A 174 -5.00 -12.27 -2.61
CA THR A 174 -4.42 -12.17 -1.28
C THR A 174 -2.98 -12.65 -1.31
N MET A 175 -2.08 -11.94 -0.63
CA MET A 175 -0.68 -12.33 -0.48
C MET A 175 -0.32 -12.52 1.00
N ASN A 176 0.24 -13.66 1.38
CA ASN A 176 0.61 -14.00 2.74
C ASN A 176 2.13 -14.21 2.83
N PRO A 177 2.93 -13.17 3.12
CA PRO A 177 4.36 -13.34 3.35
C PRO A 177 4.59 -14.03 4.71
N ASN A 178 5.51 -14.98 4.74
CA ASN A 178 6.07 -15.53 5.95
C ASN A 178 7.46 -14.91 6.16
N PHE A 179 7.61 -14.16 7.24
CA PHE A 179 8.83 -13.42 7.54
C PHE A 179 9.89 -14.29 8.23
N GLU A 180 9.53 -15.47 8.75
CA GLU A 180 10.46 -16.38 9.42
C GLU A 180 11.29 -17.20 8.42
N ASP A 181 10.64 -17.75 7.39
CA ASP A 181 11.28 -18.55 6.34
C ASP A 181 11.48 -17.81 5.02
N MET A 182 11.04 -16.55 4.96
CA MET A 182 11.05 -15.67 3.78
C MET A 182 10.16 -16.16 2.63
N SER A 183 9.24 -17.10 2.82
CA SER A 183 8.28 -17.55 1.80
C SER A 183 7.14 -16.55 1.61
N CYS A 184 6.35 -16.72 0.55
CA CYS A 184 5.15 -15.91 0.32
C CYS A 184 4.12 -16.71 -0.46
N GLU A 185 2.88 -16.73 0.02
CA GLU A 185 1.76 -17.32 -0.69
C GLU A 185 0.99 -16.23 -1.44
N MET A 186 0.56 -16.52 -2.67
CA MET A 186 -0.32 -15.67 -3.48
C MET A 186 -1.58 -16.46 -3.83
N ILE A 187 -2.75 -16.02 -3.37
CA ILE A 187 -4.03 -16.72 -3.56
C ILE A 187 -4.92 -15.90 -4.49
N TYR A 188 -5.02 -16.34 -5.74
CA TYR A 188 -5.95 -15.76 -6.71
C TYR A 188 -7.38 -16.21 -6.42
N GLY A 189 -8.31 -15.26 -6.47
CA GLY A 189 -9.73 -15.42 -6.15
C GLY A 189 -10.07 -15.13 -4.68
N GLN A 190 -9.07 -15.00 -3.79
CA GLN A 190 -9.31 -14.61 -2.41
C GLN A 190 -9.28 -13.09 -2.27
N VAL A 191 -10.26 -12.54 -1.55
CA VAL A 191 -10.33 -11.10 -1.27
C VAL A 191 -9.30 -10.76 -0.21
N PRO A 192 -8.41 -9.77 -0.46
CA PRO A 192 -7.43 -9.37 0.53
C PRO A 192 -8.11 -8.73 1.75
N PRO A 193 -7.58 -8.96 2.97
CA PRO A 193 -8.09 -8.27 4.15
C PRO A 193 -7.79 -6.76 4.09
N PRO A 194 -8.58 -5.92 4.78
CA PRO A 194 -8.24 -4.53 5.02
C PRO A 194 -6.88 -4.39 5.71
N LEU A 195 -6.19 -3.27 5.47
CA LEU A 195 -4.84 -3.02 6.00
C LEU A 195 -4.77 -3.12 7.54
N GLU A 196 -5.83 -2.69 8.22
CA GLU A 196 -5.96 -2.70 9.68
C GLU A 196 -6.11 -4.12 10.25
N GLU A 197 -6.63 -5.04 9.44
CA GLU A 197 -6.85 -6.44 9.82
C GLU A 197 -5.65 -7.31 9.42
N ASP A 198 -4.90 -6.90 8.39
CA ASP A 198 -3.78 -7.63 7.82
C ASP A 198 -2.66 -7.94 8.85
N PRO A 199 -2.38 -9.21 9.14
CA PRO A 199 -1.31 -9.61 10.05
C PRO A 199 0.08 -9.12 9.61
N ALA A 200 0.33 -9.06 8.30
CA ALA A 200 1.63 -8.64 7.78
C ALA A 200 1.89 -7.15 8.03
N ALA A 201 0.84 -6.32 8.08
CA ALA A 201 0.96 -4.88 8.34
C ALA A 201 1.23 -4.55 9.83
N LYS A 202 1.02 -5.52 10.73
CA LYS A 202 1.22 -5.42 12.18
C LYS A 202 2.61 -5.90 12.63
N GLN A 203 3.31 -6.64 11.77
CA GLN A 203 4.64 -7.16 12.05
C GLN A 203 5.68 -6.02 12.14
N PRO A 204 6.53 -5.97 13.18
CA PRO A 204 7.63 -5.02 13.25
C PRO A 204 8.72 -5.36 12.22
N CYS A 205 9.50 -4.37 11.79
CA CYS A 205 10.69 -4.65 10.97
C CYS A 205 11.75 -5.36 11.81
N TYR A 206 12.50 -6.29 11.20
CA TYR A 206 13.63 -6.95 11.85
C TYR A 206 14.73 -5.92 12.17
N PRO A 207 15.05 -5.68 13.46
CA PRO A 207 16.01 -4.66 13.84
C PRO A 207 17.42 -4.88 13.26
N SER A 208 17.81 -6.13 13.03
CA SER A 208 19.11 -6.52 12.48
C SER A 208 19.20 -6.51 10.95
N LEU A 209 18.08 -6.32 10.24
CA LEU A 209 18.02 -6.40 8.76
C LEU A 209 17.49 -5.12 8.13
N CYS A 210 16.91 -4.21 8.93
CA CYS A 210 16.30 -3.00 8.44
C CYS A 210 17.24 -1.80 8.57
N GLU A 211 17.99 -1.51 7.50
CA GLU A 211 18.77 -0.26 7.38
C GLU A 211 17.87 1.00 7.42
N CYS A 212 16.58 0.87 7.15
CA CYS A 212 15.63 1.99 7.26
C CYS A 212 15.44 2.47 8.71
N THR A 213 15.88 1.71 9.71
CA THR A 213 15.83 2.11 11.13
C THR A 213 16.79 3.26 11.43
N GLU A 214 17.92 3.35 10.71
CA GLU A 214 18.92 4.44 10.81
C GLU A 214 18.37 5.76 10.23
N ILE A 215 17.46 5.70 9.25
CA ILE A 215 16.89 6.87 8.58
C ILE A 215 15.97 7.67 9.52
N ARG A 216 15.40 7.03 10.55
CA ARG A 216 14.52 7.70 11.52
C ARG A 216 15.26 8.70 12.42
N GLN A 217 16.60 8.67 12.48
CA GLN A 217 17.38 9.62 13.28
C GLN A 217 17.61 10.98 12.59
N HIS A 218 17.28 11.11 11.30
CA HIS A 218 17.54 12.34 10.52
C HIS A 218 16.27 13.08 10.06
N LEU A 219 15.08 12.60 10.44
CA LEU A 219 13.86 13.39 10.30
C LEU A 219 13.65 14.19 11.59
N PRO A 220 13.59 15.53 11.54
CA PRO A 220 13.13 16.28 12.70
C PRO A 220 11.72 15.77 13.04
N VAL A 221 11.52 15.39 14.29
CA VAL A 221 10.18 15.15 14.82
C VAL A 221 9.45 16.48 14.66
N ASP A 222 8.53 16.55 13.72
CA ASP A 222 7.70 17.72 13.54
C ASP A 222 6.79 17.82 14.77
N GLU A 223 7.12 18.76 15.64
CA GLU A 223 6.45 19.07 16.90
C GLU A 223 5.06 19.72 16.68
N SER A 224 4.52 19.69 15.45
CA SER A 224 3.21 20.23 15.11
C SER A 224 2.03 19.42 15.66
N ASP A 225 2.22 18.19 16.15
CA ASP A 225 1.10 17.36 16.63
C ASP A 225 0.72 17.59 18.11
N ARG A 226 1.25 18.63 18.75
CA ARG A 226 0.73 19.14 20.05
C ARG A 226 -0.36 20.20 19.89
N SER A 227 -0.45 20.86 18.73
CA SER A 227 -1.46 21.91 18.50
C SER A 227 -2.85 21.36 18.17
N SER A 228 -2.97 20.08 17.78
CA SER A 228 -4.24 19.44 17.43
C SER A 228 -5.07 19.04 18.67
N ILE A 229 -4.42 18.80 19.82
CA ILE A 229 -5.09 18.45 21.09
C ILE A 229 -5.64 19.70 21.79
N LEU A 230 -4.89 20.81 21.80
CA LEU A 230 -5.37 22.07 22.38
C LEU A 230 -6.52 22.67 21.57
N ALA A 231 -6.49 22.57 20.23
CA ALA A 231 -7.59 23.05 19.38
C ALA A 231 -8.88 22.26 19.62
N ARG A 232 -8.80 20.94 19.85
CA ARG A 232 -9.95 20.10 20.21
C ARG A 232 -10.49 20.43 21.61
N SER A 233 -9.62 20.69 22.58
CA SER A 233 -10.03 21.09 23.94
C SER A 233 -10.65 22.49 23.99
N VAL A 234 -10.14 23.46 23.22
CA VAL A 234 -10.72 24.82 23.13
C VAL A 234 -12.07 24.81 22.40
N MET A 235 -12.22 23.99 21.37
CA MET A 235 -13.49 23.86 20.65
C MET A 235 -14.57 23.19 21.53
N LEU A 236 -14.22 22.16 22.29
CA LEU A 236 -15.12 21.53 23.27
C LEU A 236 -15.47 22.48 24.42
N LEU A 237 -14.53 23.29 24.92
CA LEU A 237 -14.81 24.29 25.98
C LEU A 237 -15.73 25.42 25.48
N SER A 238 -15.69 25.77 24.20
CA SER A 238 -16.58 26.78 23.59
C SER A 238 -18.03 26.29 23.43
N MET A 239 -18.25 24.98 23.27
CA MET A 239 -19.60 24.40 23.17
C MET A 239 -20.28 24.23 24.53
N PHE A 240 -19.52 24.14 25.63
CA PHE A 240 -20.08 24.06 27.00
C PHE A 240 -20.37 25.42 27.65
N LEU A 241 -19.83 26.52 27.13
CA LEU A 241 -20.09 27.88 27.65
C LEU A 241 -21.34 28.56 27.05
N PHE A 242 -21.97 27.97 26.02
CA PHE A 242 -23.12 28.57 25.31
C PHE A 242 -24.45 27.81 25.44
N GLN A 243 -24.63 27.02 26.50
CA GLN A 243 -25.94 26.52 26.91
C GLN A 243 -26.19 26.75 28.40
N ALA A 244 -26.59 27.97 28.73
CA ALA A 244 -27.33 28.27 29.95
C ALA A 244 -28.75 28.80 29.58
N PRO A 245 -29.79 28.43 30.34
CA PRO A 245 -31.18 28.53 29.91
C PRO A 245 -31.82 29.90 30.22
N CYS A 246 -32.71 30.31 29.31
CA CYS A 246 -33.98 31.01 29.54
C CYS A 246 -33.96 32.36 30.30
N GLN A 247 -34.34 33.45 29.62
CA GLN A 247 -35.34 34.40 30.14
C GLN A 247 -35.99 35.22 29.01
N ARG A 248 -37.31 35.06 28.85
CA ARG A 248 -38.15 35.88 27.96
C ARG A 248 -38.32 37.29 28.54
N PRO A 249 -38.20 38.38 27.75
CA PRO A 249 -38.59 39.71 28.20
C PRO A 249 -40.11 39.85 28.30
N ARG A 250 -40.59 40.38 29.43
CA ARG A 250 -41.97 40.81 29.68
C ARG A 250 -42.43 41.82 28.61
N ARG A 251 -43.50 41.51 27.87
CA ARG A 251 -44.23 42.50 27.08
C ARG A 251 -45.01 43.42 28.03
N ARG A 252 -44.78 44.73 27.89
CA ARG A 252 -45.58 45.80 28.51
C ARG A 252 -46.99 45.80 27.90
N SER A 253 -47.96 46.07 28.77
CA SER A 253 -49.38 46.22 28.54
C SER A 253 -49.74 47.43 27.66
N VAL A 254 -50.73 47.27 26.78
CA VAL A 254 -51.58 48.35 26.24
C VAL A 254 -53.03 47.89 26.41
N PRO A 255 -53.97 48.74 26.87
CA PRO A 255 -55.29 48.32 27.29
C PRO A 255 -56.28 48.32 26.12
N SER A 256 -57.26 47.39 26.13
CA SER A 256 -58.55 47.65 25.50
C SER A 256 -59.67 46.89 26.20
N PHE A 257 -60.57 47.69 26.75
CA PHE A 257 -61.99 47.53 27.01
C PHE A 257 -62.63 46.14 26.84
N GLY A 258 -63.26 45.69 27.91
CA GLY A 258 -64.05 44.47 27.92
C GLY A 258 -65.41 44.60 27.25
N LEU A 259 -66.05 43.46 27.04
CA LEU A 259 -67.50 43.34 27.10
C LEU A 259 -67.91 41.90 27.46
N LYS A 260 -68.42 41.77 28.68
CA LYS A 260 -69.62 41.01 29.08
C LYS A 260 -69.90 39.62 28.47
N ARG A 261 -69.90 38.65 29.40
CA ARG A 261 -71.03 37.81 29.84
C ARG A 261 -71.44 36.56 29.02
N ARG A 262 -71.57 35.48 29.82
CA ARG A 262 -72.57 34.38 29.80
C ARG A 262 -72.38 33.35 28.67
N ALA A 263 -72.70 32.07 28.84
CA ALA A 263 -73.01 31.16 29.94
C ALA A 263 -73.35 29.83 29.25
N ARG A 264 -73.02 28.71 29.87
CA ARG A 264 -73.87 27.51 30.11
C ARG A 264 -73.08 26.21 29.97
N CYS A 265 -73.56 25.28 30.80
CA CYS A 265 -73.27 23.86 30.89
C CYS A 265 -73.15 23.16 29.54
#